data_AF-A0A3Q7NJW0-F1
#
_entry.id   AF-A0A3Q7NJW0-F1
#
_cell.length_a   1.000
_cell.length_b   1.000
_cell.length_c   1.000
_cell.angle_alpha   90.00
_cell.angle_beta   90.00
_cell.angle_gamma   90.00
#
_symmetry.space_group_name_H-M   'P 1'
#
loop_
_entity.id
_entity.type
_entity.pdbx_description
1 polymer ?
#
loop_
_entity_poly.entity_id
_entity_poly.type
_entity_poly.pdbx_seq_one_letter_code
_entity_poly.pdbx_strand_id
1 'polypeptide(L)'
;VNPVTCSNFDNSDPTFQNCQKQLNVSSSQDNSRQICTHFAKLSRSCGEGNTVLSLKEIGNSYCFLTNFTSQLPIGNHKEKARLVTVYMQTMEKAVLAAASRNMKETETVEGPFMAIETLRVTNCRLNKTFRLKAEKQTMDIHCTTIEKESLGGAVAFISYASIGPIIDESFVSEENLMTKEKLHNFYLNSKVVSGTMGSRENTSLSMSINFTFQHEK
;
A
#
# COMPACT_ATOMS: atom_id res chain seq x y z
N VAL A 1 16.48 2.54 12.63
CA VAL A 1 15.76 3.17 11.49
C VAL A 1 16.03 4.67 11.55
N ASN A 2 16.77 5.23 10.58
CA ASN A 2 17.00 6.69 10.53
C ASN A 2 15.66 7.41 10.30
N PRO A 3 15.34 8.47 11.06
CA PRO A 3 14.09 9.20 10.88
C PRO A 3 14.12 9.90 9.51
N VAL A 4 13.19 9.53 8.64
CA VAL A 4 13.04 10.15 7.31
C VAL A 4 12.59 11.61 7.51
N THR A 5 13.45 12.57 7.21
CA THR A 5 13.14 14.00 7.28
C THR A 5 12.31 14.41 6.06
N CYS A 6 11.25 15.18 6.27
CA CYS A 6 10.35 15.62 5.20
C CYS A 6 10.94 16.73 4.29
N SER A 7 12.16 17.18 4.57
CA SER A 7 12.75 18.42 4.03
C SER A 7 13.47 18.28 2.69
N ASN A 8 13.71 17.07 2.18
CA ASN A 8 14.55 16.85 0.99
C ASN A 8 13.80 16.02 -0.05
N PHE A 9 13.02 16.68 -0.91
CA PHE A 9 12.41 16.05 -2.07
C PHE A 9 12.81 16.78 -3.35
N ASP A 10 13.50 16.08 -4.24
CA ASP A 10 13.82 16.55 -5.58
C ASP A 10 13.54 15.44 -6.62
N ASN A 11 13.69 15.77 -7.90
CA ASN A 11 13.46 14.81 -8.98
C ASN A 11 14.47 13.64 -8.99
N SER A 12 15.55 13.68 -8.20
CA SER A 12 16.52 12.58 -8.10
C SER A 12 16.07 11.48 -7.13
N ASP A 13 14.97 11.71 -6.40
CA ASP A 13 14.40 10.77 -5.46
C ASP A 13 14.11 9.38 -6.10
N PRO A 14 14.61 8.28 -5.51
CA PRO A 14 14.40 6.93 -6.08
C PRO A 14 12.93 6.52 -6.19
N THR A 15 12.08 6.96 -5.25
CA THR A 15 10.64 6.67 -5.27
C THR A 15 9.95 7.43 -6.39
N PHE A 16 10.33 8.69 -6.60
CA PHE A 16 9.87 9.49 -7.73
C PHE A 16 10.26 8.86 -9.07
N GLN A 17 11.54 8.50 -9.23
CA GLN A 17 12.06 7.88 -10.44
C GLN A 17 11.38 6.54 -10.74
N ASN A 18 11.16 5.72 -9.71
CA ASN A 18 10.42 4.46 -9.86
C ASN A 18 8.95 4.70 -10.26
N CYS A 19 8.28 5.66 -9.62
CA CYS A 19 6.93 6.05 -10.01
C CYS A 19 6.84 6.47 -11.48
N GLN A 20 7.77 7.33 -11.95
CA GLN A 20 7.78 7.77 -13.35
C GLN A 20 7.96 6.61 -14.32
N LYS A 21 8.88 5.69 -14.02
CA LYS A 21 9.12 4.49 -14.83
C LYS A 21 7.88 3.59 -14.91
N GLN A 22 7.18 3.40 -13.79
CA GLN A 22 6.01 2.53 -13.73
C GLN A 22 4.77 3.13 -14.41
N LEU A 23 4.55 4.44 -14.24
CA LEU A 23 3.37 5.09 -14.81
C LEU A 23 3.46 5.16 -16.35
N ASN A 24 4.62 5.50 -16.91
CA ASN A 24 4.86 5.64 -18.36
C ASN A 24 3.61 6.18 -19.10
N VAL A 25 3.03 7.26 -18.56
CA VAL A 25 1.73 7.79 -18.99
C VAL A 25 1.91 8.47 -20.33
N SER A 26 1.08 8.10 -21.30
CA SER A 26 1.11 8.68 -22.65
C SER A 26 0.54 10.12 -22.70
N SER A 27 -0.27 10.52 -21.72
CA SER A 27 -0.84 11.86 -21.59
C SER A 27 0.02 12.78 -20.71
N SER A 28 0.55 13.86 -21.32
CA SER A 28 1.35 14.97 -20.77
C SER A 28 2.36 14.64 -19.65
N GLN A 29 3.66 14.85 -19.94
CA GLN A 29 4.75 14.70 -18.97
C GLN A 29 4.48 15.42 -17.63
N ASP A 30 3.74 16.53 -17.64
CA ASP A 30 3.39 17.30 -16.45
C ASP A 30 2.48 16.56 -15.46
N ASN A 31 1.48 15.81 -15.94
CA ASN A 31 0.57 15.07 -15.05
C ASN A 31 1.31 13.94 -14.32
N SER A 32 2.16 13.19 -15.03
CA SER A 32 2.97 12.12 -14.42
C SER A 32 3.92 12.66 -13.35
N ARG A 33 4.51 13.84 -13.58
CA ARG A 33 5.41 14.50 -12.64
C ARG A 33 4.68 14.94 -11.37
N GLN A 34 3.49 15.51 -11.50
CA GLN A 34 2.68 15.92 -10.34
C GLN A 34 2.27 14.71 -9.49
N ILE A 35 1.78 13.64 -10.12
CA ILE A 35 1.41 12.39 -9.46
C ILE A 35 2.61 11.83 -8.68
N CYS A 36 3.76 11.67 -9.35
CA CYS A 36 4.94 11.08 -8.72
C CYS A 36 5.55 11.96 -7.63
N THR A 37 5.45 13.29 -7.76
CA THR A 37 5.87 14.22 -6.69
C THR A 37 5.02 14.00 -5.44
N HIS A 38 3.70 13.90 -5.61
CA HIS A 38 2.78 13.70 -4.51
C HIS A 38 3.00 12.33 -3.85
N PHE A 39 3.05 11.25 -4.64
CA PHE A 39 3.25 9.90 -4.14
C PHE A 39 4.59 9.70 -3.45
N ALA A 40 5.66 10.30 -3.96
CA ALA A 40 6.95 10.15 -3.30
C ALA A 40 7.01 10.88 -1.95
N LYS A 41 6.37 12.05 -1.80
CA LYS A 41 6.19 12.69 -0.48
C LYS A 41 5.35 11.82 0.46
N LEU A 42 4.19 11.34 -0.03
CA LEU A 42 3.28 10.50 0.73
C LEU A 42 3.96 9.22 1.21
N SER A 43 4.78 8.57 0.37
CA SER A 43 5.51 7.33 0.70
C SER A 43 6.43 7.45 1.93
N ARG A 44 6.83 8.68 2.28
CA ARG A 44 7.65 9.00 3.45
C ARG A 44 6.84 9.38 4.68
N SER A 45 5.51 9.31 4.57
CA SER A 45 4.55 9.87 5.52
C SER A 45 4.72 11.37 5.70
N CYS A 46 4.95 12.10 4.61
CA CYS A 46 5.20 13.55 4.62
C CYS A 46 4.10 14.32 3.85
N GLY A 47 3.67 15.44 4.44
CA GLY A 47 2.64 16.33 3.89
C GLY A 47 3.22 17.56 3.19
N GLU A 48 2.46 18.65 3.20
CA GLU A 48 2.95 19.96 2.77
C GLU A 48 3.97 20.52 3.76
N GLY A 49 5.01 21.19 3.24
CA GLY A 49 6.15 21.60 4.05
C GLY A 49 6.90 20.42 4.67
N ASN A 50 7.40 20.60 5.90
CA ASN A 50 8.14 19.58 6.66
C ASN A 50 7.23 18.79 7.62
N THR A 51 5.93 18.71 7.33
CA THR A 51 4.94 18.07 8.21
C THR A 51 4.97 16.55 8.07
N VAL A 52 4.83 15.86 9.20
CA VAL A 52 4.67 14.39 9.24
C VAL A 52 3.17 14.09 9.27
N LEU A 53 2.72 13.21 8.39
CA LEU A 53 1.33 12.79 8.30
C LEU A 53 1.00 11.76 9.38
N SER A 54 -0.20 11.88 9.94
CA SER A 54 -0.86 10.84 10.73
C SER A 54 -1.41 9.72 9.84
N LEU A 55 -1.69 8.54 10.41
CA LEU A 55 -2.35 7.46 9.69
C LEU A 55 -3.71 7.86 9.10
N LYS A 56 -4.43 8.77 9.78
CA LYS A 56 -5.71 9.30 9.29
C LYS A 56 -5.53 10.15 8.03
N GLU A 57 -4.52 11.01 7.99
CA GLU A 57 -4.22 11.84 6.82
C GLU A 57 -3.70 10.99 5.64
N ILE A 58 -2.86 10.00 5.93
CA ILE A 58 -2.45 8.99 4.94
C ILE A 58 -3.70 8.29 4.39
N GLY A 59 -4.65 7.92 5.25
CA GLY A 59 -5.89 7.27 4.84
C GLY A 59 -6.79 8.13 3.95
N ASN A 60 -6.80 9.44 4.19
CA ASN A 60 -7.56 10.39 3.38
C ASN A 60 -6.91 10.70 2.02
N SER A 61 -5.68 10.22 1.76
CA SER A 61 -5.01 10.40 0.47
C SER A 61 -5.71 9.71 -0.71
N TYR A 62 -6.70 8.85 -0.43
CA TYR A 62 -7.51 8.19 -1.45
C TYR A 62 -8.16 9.17 -2.44
N CYS A 63 -8.51 10.38 -1.98
CA CYS A 63 -9.04 11.44 -2.84
C CYS A 63 -8.12 11.79 -4.03
N PHE A 64 -6.80 11.64 -3.87
CA PHE A 64 -5.85 11.86 -4.95
C PHE A 64 -5.97 10.77 -6.02
N LEU A 65 -6.11 9.50 -5.63
CA LEU A 65 -6.30 8.41 -6.57
C LEU A 65 -7.59 8.61 -7.38
N THR A 66 -8.69 8.97 -6.74
CA THR A 66 -9.96 9.22 -7.45
C THR A 66 -9.86 10.40 -8.41
N ASN A 67 -9.17 11.47 -8.02
CA ASN A 67 -8.96 12.62 -8.89
C ASN A 67 -8.15 12.20 -10.14
N PHE A 68 -7.01 11.54 -9.95
CA PHE A 68 -6.16 11.13 -11.08
C PHE A 68 -6.82 10.08 -11.98
N THR A 69 -7.52 9.11 -11.40
CA THR A 69 -8.26 8.10 -12.20
C THR A 69 -9.40 8.72 -13.01
N SER A 70 -10.03 9.80 -12.52
CA SER A 70 -11.09 10.51 -13.25
C SER A 70 -10.59 11.34 -14.44
N GLN A 71 -9.30 11.73 -14.42
CA GLN A 71 -8.65 12.47 -15.51
C GLN A 71 -8.21 11.56 -16.67
N LEU A 72 -8.16 10.25 -16.45
CA LEU A 72 -7.79 9.29 -17.50
C LEU A 72 -8.96 9.04 -18.45
N PRO A 73 -8.70 8.91 -19.78
CA PRO A 73 -9.74 8.59 -20.74
C PRO A 73 -10.53 7.33 -20.36
N ILE A 74 -11.82 7.34 -20.69
CA ILE A 74 -12.70 6.17 -20.53
C ILE A 74 -12.11 5.02 -21.37
N GLY A 75 -12.00 3.83 -20.79
CA GLY A 75 -11.43 2.63 -21.43
C GLY A 75 -9.91 2.45 -21.28
N ASN A 76 -9.20 3.35 -20.59
CA ASN A 76 -7.76 3.23 -20.39
C ASN A 76 -7.38 2.36 -19.17
N HIS A 77 -7.80 1.09 -19.21
CA HIS A 77 -7.68 0.14 -18.10
C HIS A 77 -6.21 -0.09 -17.68
N LYS A 78 -5.29 -0.17 -18.65
CA LYS A 78 -3.86 -0.39 -18.38
C LYS A 78 -3.19 0.76 -17.64
N GLU A 79 -3.48 2.02 -17.98
CA GLU A 79 -2.93 3.16 -17.24
C GLU A 79 -3.57 3.30 -15.86
N LYS A 80 -4.87 3.01 -15.72
CA LYS A 80 -5.54 2.92 -14.40
C LYS A 80 -4.88 1.86 -13.52
N ALA A 81 -4.60 0.68 -14.08
CA ALA A 81 -3.97 -0.41 -13.34
C ALA A 81 -2.58 -0.04 -12.83
N ARG A 82 -1.76 0.59 -13.67
CA ARG A 82 -0.46 1.15 -13.26
C ARG A 82 -0.60 2.18 -12.15
N LEU A 83 -1.55 3.11 -12.28
CA LEU A 83 -1.77 4.16 -11.29
C LEU A 83 -2.19 3.59 -9.93
N VAL A 84 -3.14 2.66 -9.91
CA VAL A 84 -3.57 1.96 -8.69
C VAL A 84 -2.41 1.19 -8.07
N THR A 85 -1.61 0.49 -8.88
CA THR A 85 -0.44 -0.26 -8.40
C THR A 85 0.56 0.66 -7.71
N VAL A 86 0.92 1.78 -8.34
CA VAL A 86 1.82 2.78 -7.75
C VAL A 86 1.24 3.39 -6.47
N TYR A 87 -0.07 3.65 -6.46
CA TYR A 87 -0.77 4.15 -5.26
C TYR A 87 -0.69 3.16 -4.11
N MET A 88 -1.00 1.87 -4.33
CA MET A 88 -0.94 0.85 -3.28
C MET A 88 0.48 0.69 -2.71
N GLN A 89 1.50 0.64 -3.58
CA GLN A 89 2.91 0.62 -3.15
C GLN A 89 3.29 1.86 -2.34
N THR A 90 2.77 3.03 -2.73
CA THR A 90 2.95 4.29 -1.98
C THR A 90 2.33 4.21 -0.59
N MET A 91 1.11 3.67 -0.50
CA MET A 91 0.38 3.52 0.75
C MET A 91 1.07 2.58 1.72
N GLU A 92 1.56 1.43 1.24
CA GLU A 92 2.35 0.49 2.04
C GLU A 92 3.56 1.19 2.67
N LYS A 93 4.34 1.93 1.86
CA LYS A 93 5.50 2.69 2.35
C LYS A 93 5.11 3.79 3.35
N ALA A 94 4.07 4.55 3.05
CA ALA A 94 3.59 5.66 3.87
C ALA A 94 3.18 5.17 5.26
N VAL A 95 2.31 4.17 5.31
CA VAL A 95 1.80 3.61 6.57
C VAL A 95 2.92 2.96 7.37
N LEU A 96 3.85 2.26 6.71
CA LEU A 96 4.98 1.64 7.37
C LEU A 96 5.99 2.68 7.92
N ALA A 97 6.20 3.78 7.20
CA ALA A 97 7.01 4.89 7.67
C ALA A 97 6.37 5.57 8.89
N ALA A 98 5.04 5.73 8.92
CA ALA A 98 4.31 6.23 10.08
C ALA A 98 4.42 5.26 11.28
N ALA A 99 4.16 3.97 11.06
CA ALA A 99 4.26 2.92 12.08
C ALA A 99 5.66 2.86 12.71
N SER A 100 6.71 3.02 11.90
CA SER A 100 8.10 2.99 12.35
C SER A 100 8.47 4.19 13.24
N ARG A 101 7.77 5.33 13.10
CA ARG A 101 7.94 6.52 13.94
C ARG A 101 7.05 6.48 15.19
N ASN A 102 5.96 5.73 15.15
CA ASN A 102 5.03 5.66 16.26
C ASN A 102 5.69 4.95 17.46
N MET A 103 5.42 5.49 18.66
CA MET A 103 5.83 4.93 19.94
C MET A 103 4.82 3.90 20.48
N LYS A 104 3.56 3.96 20.03
CA LYS A 104 2.52 3.00 20.40
C LYS A 104 2.83 1.63 19.78
N GLU A 105 2.54 0.56 20.54
CA GLU A 105 2.65 -0.81 20.04
C GLU A 105 1.66 -1.05 18.90
N THR A 106 0.43 -0.56 19.04
CA THR A 106 -0.62 -0.70 18.02
C THR A 106 -1.29 0.64 17.77
N GLU A 107 -1.61 0.91 16.50
CA GLU A 107 -2.46 2.03 16.10
C GLU A 107 -3.42 1.60 15.00
N THR A 108 -4.69 1.94 15.20
CA THR A 108 -5.79 1.61 14.27
C THR A 108 -6.47 2.89 13.81
N VAL A 109 -6.77 2.94 12.52
CA VAL A 109 -7.57 3.99 11.89
C VAL A 109 -8.64 3.32 11.04
N GLU A 110 -9.89 3.73 11.23
CA GLU A 110 -10.98 3.39 10.32
C GLU A 110 -11.50 4.69 9.70
N GLY A 111 -11.51 4.73 8.37
CA GLY A 111 -11.98 5.86 7.59
C GLY A 111 -12.87 5.42 6.44
N PRO A 112 -13.51 6.37 5.74
CA PRO A 112 -14.47 6.04 4.68
C PRO A 112 -13.83 5.34 3.47
N PHE A 113 -12.52 5.51 3.26
CA PHE A 113 -11.81 4.97 2.09
C PHE A 113 -10.91 3.78 2.42
N MET A 114 -10.46 3.69 3.67
CA MET A 114 -9.61 2.60 4.12
C MET A 114 -9.63 2.43 5.63
N ALA A 115 -9.29 1.22 6.05
CA ALA A 115 -8.91 0.93 7.42
C ALA A 115 -7.47 0.46 7.48
N ILE A 116 -6.76 0.87 8.51
CA ILE A 116 -5.35 0.62 8.72
C ILE A 116 -5.16 0.14 10.15
N GLU A 117 -4.44 -0.96 10.33
CA GLU A 117 -3.85 -1.31 11.61
C GLU A 117 -2.33 -1.44 11.46
N THR A 118 -1.60 -0.85 12.40
CA THR A 118 -0.14 -0.94 12.47
C THR A 118 0.28 -1.56 13.78
N LEU A 119 1.36 -2.33 13.73
CA LEU A 119 1.96 -3.00 14.86
C LEU A 119 3.46 -2.75 14.89
N ARG A 120 3.96 -2.20 15.99
CA ARG A 120 5.38 -2.10 16.30
C ARG A 120 5.79 -3.28 17.17
N VAL A 121 6.80 -4.01 16.73
CA VAL A 121 7.38 -5.16 17.43
C VAL A 121 8.76 -4.77 17.94
N THR A 122 9.02 -4.89 19.24
CA THR A 122 10.32 -4.56 19.84
C THR A 122 11.11 -5.78 20.30
N ASN A 123 10.45 -6.94 20.44
CA ASN A 123 11.08 -8.21 20.80
C ASN A 123 10.19 -9.39 20.38
N CYS A 124 10.69 -10.25 19.51
CA CYS A 124 10.09 -11.53 19.19
C CYS A 124 10.50 -12.63 20.16
N ARG A 125 9.68 -12.84 21.19
CA ARG A 125 9.71 -14.12 21.92
C ARG A 125 9.24 -15.23 20.98
N LEU A 126 9.94 -16.38 21.03
CA LEU A 126 9.68 -17.54 20.15
C LEU A 126 8.20 -17.95 20.20
N ASN A 127 7.62 -18.19 19.02
CA ASN A 127 6.24 -18.65 18.74
C ASN A 127 5.09 -17.66 18.98
N LYS A 128 5.31 -16.35 18.83
CA LYS A 128 4.22 -15.38 18.80
C LYS A 128 3.71 -15.16 17.37
N THR A 129 2.41 -15.36 17.15
CA THR A 129 1.70 -14.91 15.95
C THR A 129 0.88 -13.68 16.31
N PHE A 130 0.95 -12.65 15.49
CA PHE A 130 0.13 -11.45 15.65
C PHE A 130 -1.01 -11.47 14.65
N ARG A 131 -2.18 -11.02 15.10
CA ARG A 131 -3.35 -10.81 14.27
C ARG A 131 -3.61 -9.31 14.15
N LEU A 132 -3.50 -8.78 12.94
CA LEU A 132 -3.93 -7.43 12.59
C LEU A 132 -5.31 -7.50 11.95
N LYS A 133 -6.11 -6.45 12.14
CA LYS A 133 -7.48 -6.30 11.65
C LYS A 133 -7.67 -4.95 10.98
N ALA A 134 -8.23 -4.97 9.78
CA ALA A 134 -8.66 -3.78 9.09
C ALA A 134 -10.12 -4.01 8.68
N GLU A 135 -11.04 -3.39 9.42
CA GLU A 135 -12.47 -3.73 9.42
C GLU A 135 -12.70 -5.22 9.72
N LYS A 136 -13.29 -5.94 8.76
CA LYS A 136 -13.66 -7.36 8.86
C LYS A 136 -12.61 -8.29 8.25
N GLN A 137 -11.51 -7.73 7.74
CA GLN A 137 -10.40 -8.48 7.16
C GLN A 137 -9.34 -8.70 8.23
N THR A 138 -8.62 -9.82 8.17
CA THR A 138 -7.54 -10.10 9.13
C THR A 138 -6.28 -10.61 8.46
N MET A 139 -5.14 -10.29 9.05
CA MET A 139 -3.82 -10.81 8.68
C MET A 139 -3.15 -11.42 9.91
N ASP A 140 -2.78 -12.68 9.81
CA ASP A 140 -1.95 -13.38 10.80
C ASP A 140 -0.51 -13.47 10.31
N ILE A 141 0.42 -12.95 11.10
CA ILE A 141 1.84 -12.89 10.78
C ILE A 141 2.69 -13.36 11.96
N HIS A 142 3.63 -14.26 11.68
CA HIS A 142 4.53 -14.75 12.71
C HIS A 142 5.62 -13.73 13.04
N CYS A 143 5.99 -13.62 14.31
CA CYS A 143 6.96 -12.63 14.78
C CYS A 143 8.32 -12.74 14.06
N THR A 144 8.79 -13.97 13.83
CA THR A 144 10.06 -14.23 13.12
C THR A 144 10.03 -13.83 11.63
N THR A 145 8.85 -13.54 11.08
CA THR A 145 8.71 -12.96 9.74
C THR A 145 8.96 -11.46 9.78
N ILE A 146 8.58 -10.80 10.88
CA ILE A 146 8.66 -9.35 11.09
C ILE A 146 10.08 -8.91 11.50
N GLU A 147 10.67 -9.57 12.49
CA GLU A 147 11.94 -9.14 13.06
C GLU A 147 13.12 -9.73 12.26
N LYS A 148 14.04 -8.88 11.83
CA LYS A 148 15.37 -9.30 11.37
C LYS A 148 16.38 -8.82 12.40
N GLU A 149 16.95 -9.78 13.13
CA GLU A 149 17.89 -9.52 14.22
C GLU A 149 17.26 -8.67 15.33
N SER A 150 17.87 -8.60 16.50
CA SER A 150 17.28 -8.13 17.78
C SER A 150 16.91 -6.64 17.87
N LEU A 151 16.52 -6.02 16.76
CA LEU A 151 16.25 -4.59 16.59
C LEU A 151 14.75 -4.28 16.45
N GLY A 152 13.87 -5.29 16.52
CA GLY A 152 12.44 -5.13 16.31
C GLY A 152 12.05 -4.84 14.85
N GLY A 153 10.78 -4.49 14.64
CA GLY A 153 10.21 -4.17 13.32
C GLY A 153 8.85 -3.51 13.41
N ALA A 154 8.29 -3.16 12.25
CA ALA A 154 6.93 -2.64 12.13
C ALA A 154 6.19 -3.43 11.05
N VAL A 155 4.89 -3.62 11.26
CA VAL A 155 3.95 -4.23 10.32
C VAL A 155 2.78 -3.30 10.14
N ALA A 156 2.23 -3.28 8.93
CA ALA A 156 0.99 -2.62 8.63
C ALA A 156 0.06 -3.55 7.85
N PHE A 157 -1.23 -3.45 8.14
CA PHE A 157 -2.31 -4.10 7.41
C PHE A 157 -3.32 -3.05 6.98
N ILE A 158 -3.66 -3.04 5.70
CA ILE A 158 -4.49 -2.00 5.07
C ILE A 158 -5.65 -2.70 4.36
N SER A 159 -6.88 -2.28 4.63
CA SER A 159 -8.09 -2.65 3.89
C SER A 159 -8.56 -1.46 3.06
N TYR A 160 -8.73 -1.65 1.75
CA TYR A 160 -9.16 -0.60 0.84
C TYR A 160 -10.65 -0.75 0.52
N ALA A 161 -11.45 0.24 0.88
CA ALA A 161 -12.90 0.21 0.67
C ALA A 161 -13.30 0.48 -0.79
N SER A 162 -12.50 1.23 -1.54
CA SER A 162 -12.93 1.81 -2.82
C SER A 162 -12.06 1.44 -4.03
N ILE A 163 -11.03 0.61 -3.85
CA ILE A 163 -10.15 0.17 -4.96
C ILE A 163 -10.77 -1.00 -5.75
N GLY A 164 -11.59 -1.84 -5.12
CA GLY A 164 -12.16 -3.04 -5.74
C GLY A 164 -12.77 -2.81 -7.13
N PRO A 165 -13.63 -1.79 -7.33
CA PRO A 165 -14.23 -1.48 -8.63
C PRO A 165 -13.25 -0.98 -9.71
N ILE A 166 -12.03 -0.58 -9.34
CA ILE A 166 -10.98 -0.15 -10.28
C ILE A 166 -10.16 -1.35 -10.76
N ILE A 167 -10.13 -2.43 -9.99
CA ILE A 167 -9.45 -3.68 -10.36
C ILE A 167 -10.36 -4.48 -11.28
N ASP A 168 -9.99 -4.50 -12.55
CA ASP A 168 -10.66 -5.22 -13.63
C ASP A 168 -9.77 -6.32 -14.22
N GLU A 169 -10.12 -6.85 -15.40
CA GLU A 169 -9.34 -7.89 -16.08
C GLU A 169 -7.88 -7.52 -16.35
N SER A 170 -7.52 -6.23 -16.38
CA SER A 170 -6.15 -5.78 -16.64
C SER A 170 -5.14 -6.14 -15.54
N PHE A 171 -5.63 -6.57 -14.37
CA PHE A 171 -4.82 -7.08 -13.27
C PHE A 171 -4.64 -8.61 -13.28
N VAL A 172 -5.33 -9.32 -14.16
CA VAL A 172 -5.29 -10.78 -14.23
C VAL A 172 -4.21 -11.22 -15.22
N SER A 173 -3.30 -12.10 -14.79
CA SER A 173 -2.37 -12.74 -15.71
C SER A 173 -3.09 -13.82 -16.53
N GLU A 174 -3.13 -13.63 -17.85
CA GLU A 174 -3.71 -14.61 -18.78
C GLU A 174 -2.97 -15.95 -18.79
N GLU A 175 -1.71 -16.01 -18.32
CA GLU A 175 -0.91 -17.24 -18.26
C GLU A 175 -1.52 -18.31 -17.33
N ASN A 176 -2.34 -17.92 -16.36
CA ASN A 176 -2.96 -18.83 -15.40
C ASN A 176 -4.38 -19.27 -15.79
N LEU A 177 -4.85 -18.90 -16.98
CA LEU A 177 -6.20 -19.25 -17.44
C LEU A 177 -6.17 -20.56 -18.20
N MET A 178 -6.77 -21.59 -17.60
CA MET A 178 -6.85 -22.96 -18.14
C MET A 178 -7.64 -23.06 -19.45
N THR A 179 -8.41 -22.03 -19.80
CA THR A 179 -9.23 -21.96 -21.01
C THR A 179 -9.18 -20.56 -21.60
N LYS A 180 -9.25 -20.44 -22.93
CA LYS A 180 -9.46 -19.18 -23.68
C LYS A 180 -10.84 -18.55 -23.41
N GLU A 181 -11.45 -18.85 -22.28
CA GLU A 181 -12.62 -18.13 -21.81
C GLU A 181 -12.15 -16.72 -21.48
N LYS A 182 -12.45 -15.79 -22.38
CA LYS A 182 -12.38 -14.37 -22.06
C LYS A 182 -13.07 -14.19 -20.71
N LEU A 183 -12.36 -13.66 -19.69
CA LEU A 183 -12.93 -13.26 -18.40
C LEU A 183 -13.94 -12.13 -18.64
N HIS A 184 -15.07 -12.43 -19.26
CA HIS A 184 -16.04 -11.41 -19.61
C HIS A 184 -16.84 -10.93 -18.39
N ASN A 185 -16.66 -11.56 -17.22
CA ASN A 185 -17.37 -11.24 -15.97
C ASN A 185 -16.52 -11.58 -14.72
N PHE A 186 -15.32 -11.00 -14.60
CA PHE A 186 -14.53 -11.08 -13.38
C PHE A 186 -14.99 -10.02 -12.38
N TYR A 187 -15.18 -10.40 -11.12
CA TYR A 187 -15.39 -9.45 -10.03
C TYR A 187 -14.63 -9.94 -8.79
N LEU A 188 -14.06 -8.99 -8.05
CA LEU A 188 -13.51 -9.27 -6.74
C LEU A 188 -14.64 -9.59 -5.77
N ASN A 189 -14.57 -10.76 -5.14
CA ASN A 189 -15.55 -11.18 -4.14
C ASN A 189 -15.11 -10.82 -2.70
N SER A 190 -14.07 -10.02 -2.55
CA SER A 190 -13.52 -9.57 -1.27
C SER A 190 -13.02 -8.13 -1.39
N LYS A 191 -12.76 -7.48 -0.26
CA LYS A 191 -11.94 -6.26 -0.27
C LYS A 191 -10.54 -6.54 -0.77
N VAL A 192 -9.95 -5.50 -1.36
CA VAL A 192 -8.52 -5.45 -1.61
C VAL A 192 -7.83 -5.11 -0.30
N VAL A 193 -6.77 -5.84 0.04
CA VAL A 193 -5.95 -5.54 1.21
C VAL A 193 -4.48 -5.56 0.85
N SER A 194 -3.65 -4.94 1.67
CA SER A 194 -2.19 -5.11 1.63
C SER A 194 -1.62 -5.32 3.03
N GLY A 195 -0.53 -6.07 3.09
CA GLY A 195 0.27 -6.27 4.29
C GLY A 195 1.72 -5.96 3.99
N THR A 196 2.36 -5.14 4.83
CA THR A 196 3.75 -4.71 4.62
C THR A 196 4.55 -4.68 5.92
N MET A 197 5.87 -4.84 5.85
CA MET A 197 6.76 -4.91 7.02
C MET A 197 8.12 -4.25 6.80
N GLY A 198 8.65 -3.60 7.83
CA GLY A 198 9.79 -2.66 7.76
C GLY A 198 11.18 -3.28 7.70
N SER A 199 11.31 -4.59 7.85
CA SER A 199 12.63 -5.25 7.96
C SER A 199 13.13 -5.86 6.65
N ARG A 200 12.29 -5.95 5.61
CA ARG A 200 12.54 -6.81 4.45
C ARG A 200 11.92 -6.24 3.16
N GLU A 201 12.76 -5.73 2.26
CA GLU A 201 12.43 -5.64 0.83
C GLU A 201 12.98 -6.91 0.13
N ASN A 202 12.16 -7.58 -0.67
CA ASN A 202 12.58 -8.71 -1.54
C ASN A 202 13.23 -9.92 -0.84
N THR A 203 12.83 -10.25 0.40
CA THR A 203 13.35 -11.45 1.09
C THR A 203 12.30 -12.55 1.17
N SER A 204 12.74 -13.81 1.15
CA SER A 204 11.87 -14.95 1.43
C SER A 204 11.24 -14.85 2.82
N LEU A 205 9.93 -15.09 2.88
CA LEU A 205 9.21 -15.20 4.15
C LEU A 205 9.72 -16.42 4.92
N SER A 206 10.01 -16.24 6.21
CA SER A 206 10.42 -17.35 7.09
C SER A 206 9.27 -18.29 7.46
N MET A 207 8.04 -17.77 7.42
CA MET A 207 6.78 -18.51 7.64
C MET A 207 5.68 -17.91 6.75
N SER A 208 4.62 -18.67 6.50
CA SER A 208 3.47 -18.18 5.75
C SER A 208 2.74 -17.06 6.48
N ILE A 209 2.14 -16.14 5.72
CA ILE A 209 1.23 -15.11 6.22
C ILE A 209 -0.18 -15.54 5.81
N ASN A 210 -1.10 -15.59 6.77
CA ASN A 210 -2.48 -16.00 6.50
C ASN A 210 -3.37 -14.77 6.44
N PHE A 211 -4.02 -14.56 5.31
CA PHE A 211 -5.07 -13.55 5.15
C PHE A 211 -6.43 -14.22 5.24
N THR A 212 -7.34 -13.64 6.00
CA THR A 212 -8.75 -14.06 6.04
C THR A 212 -9.61 -12.92 5.54
N PHE A 213 -10.44 -13.23 4.54
CA PHE A 213 -11.29 -12.27 3.88
C PHE A 213 -12.76 -12.58 4.12
N GLN A 214 -13.55 -11.54 4.40
CA GLN A 214 -14.99 -11.65 4.28
C GLN A 214 -15.42 -11.42 2.84
N HIS A 215 -16.34 -12.26 2.36
CA HIS A 215 -16.97 -12.05 1.07
C HIS A 215 -17.82 -10.78 1.07
N GLU A 216 -17.76 -10.01 -0.02
CA GLU A 216 -18.55 -8.78 -0.23
C GLU A 216 -20.00 -9.10 -0.70
N LYS A 217 -20.48 -10.33 -0.49
CA LYS A 217 -21.81 -10.85 -0.85
C LYS A 217 -22.44 -11.61 0.30
#